data_AF-A0AAD9D169-F1
#
_entry.id   AF-A0AAD9D169-F1
#
_cell.length_a   1.000
_cell.length_b   1.000
_cell.length_c   1.000
_cell.angle_alpha   90.00
_cell.angle_beta   90.00
_cell.angle_gamma   90.00
#
_symmetry.space_group_name_H-M   'P 1'
#
loop_
_entity.id
_entity.type
_entity.pdbx_description
1 polymer ?
#
loop_
_entity_poly.entity_id
_entity_poly.type
_entity_poly.pdbx_seq_one_letter_code
_entity_poly.pdbx_strand_id
1 'polypeptide(L)'
;MTDTVHVLLEHRAKPLLADDEGRTPLHWFCTLDTEFDEPHRKAFVALVDHGPDAVHMADLKGRKPIHLALEKYEDRSQMSTFAIRHLMAAGAEMSEPDPVTSNSALHTIAPRLVGEKTAAGDAATLFRDVAIAVDINTRNASGETPVFSFMAAGWKGTRDADYAIAHDVFHDTSLAMFIELGVDLTAVDAKGRTLLHAVADRNVRDTGVNWDQMEDVERSFQVLMELGVDPHKEDQDLKTAADVAVARQLRRVVDLFGEKDKIGEDDKE
;
A
#
# COMPACT_ATOMS: atom_id res chain seq x y z
N MET A 1 28.71 6.68 10.86
CA MET A 1 28.49 8.06 10.37
C MET A 1 27.54 8.85 11.28
N THR A 2 26.86 8.18 12.21
CA THR A 2 25.76 8.70 13.04
C THR A 2 26.22 9.39 14.33
N ASP A 3 27.35 8.97 14.92
CA ASP A 3 28.05 9.74 15.96
C ASP A 3 28.46 11.14 15.47
N THR A 4 28.69 11.29 14.16
CA THR A 4 29.04 12.57 13.53
C THR A 4 27.86 13.54 13.52
N VAL A 5 26.61 13.06 13.40
CA VAL A 5 25.42 13.94 13.39
C VAL A 5 25.26 14.63 14.74
N HIS A 6 25.37 13.89 15.86
CA HIS A 6 25.31 14.46 17.20
C HIS A 6 26.40 15.51 17.42
N VAL A 7 27.66 15.17 17.12
CA VAL A 7 28.79 16.10 17.27
C VAL A 7 28.57 17.37 16.44
N LEU A 8 28.08 17.26 15.21
CA LEU A 8 27.81 18.43 14.37
C LEU A 8 26.69 19.31 14.95
N LEU A 9 25.60 18.73 15.45
CA LEU A 9 24.51 19.48 16.07
C LEU A 9 24.96 20.19 17.36
N GLU A 10 25.75 19.52 18.21
CA GLU A 10 26.38 20.13 19.39
C GLU A 10 27.30 21.31 19.02
N HIS A 11 27.93 21.24 17.85
CA HIS A 11 28.77 22.30 17.30
C HIS A 11 28.00 23.30 16.42
N ARG A 12 26.67 23.44 16.63
CA ARG A 12 25.79 24.41 15.98
C ARG A 12 25.62 24.23 14.47
N ALA A 13 25.81 23.01 13.96
CA ALA A 13 25.32 22.68 12.61
C ALA A 13 23.80 22.94 12.57
N LYS A 14 23.34 23.53 11.47
CA LYS A 14 21.95 23.94 11.30
C LYS A 14 21.15 22.79 10.67
N PRO A 15 20.22 22.14 11.40
CA PRO A 15 19.47 20.99 10.88
C PRO A 15 18.44 21.37 9.80
N LEU A 16 18.17 22.67 9.62
CA LEU A 16 17.22 23.21 8.65
C LEU A 16 17.86 23.58 7.31
N LEU A 17 19.19 23.41 7.15
CA LEU A 17 19.83 23.70 5.87
C LEU A 17 19.35 22.70 4.82
N ALA A 18 18.80 23.24 3.74
CA ALA A 18 18.41 22.47 2.57
C ALA A 18 19.54 22.44 1.54
N ASP A 19 19.61 21.35 0.78
CA ASP A 19 20.43 21.25 -0.42
C ASP A 19 19.75 21.92 -1.63
N ASP A 20 20.33 21.73 -2.82
CA ASP A 20 19.82 22.28 -4.08
C ASP A 20 18.48 21.67 -4.52
N GLU A 21 18.05 20.55 -3.92
CA GLU A 21 16.72 19.96 -4.11
C GLU A 21 15.71 20.43 -3.06
N GLY A 22 16.09 21.35 -2.18
CA GLY A 22 15.24 21.80 -1.07
C GLY A 22 15.17 20.79 0.08
N ARG A 23 16.01 19.75 0.08
CA ARG A 23 15.98 18.69 1.08
C ARG A 23 16.87 19.00 2.27
N THR A 24 16.27 18.93 3.45
CA THR A 24 16.99 18.94 4.73
C THR A 24 17.62 17.57 5.01
N PRO A 25 18.56 17.44 5.98
CA PRO A 25 19.03 16.14 6.45
C PRO A 25 17.90 15.18 6.83
N LEU A 26 16.78 15.69 7.36
CA LEU A 26 15.63 14.86 7.73
C LEU A 26 14.97 14.21 6.51
N HIS A 27 14.89 14.91 5.37
CA HIS A 27 14.42 14.31 4.10
C HIS A 27 15.31 13.13 3.70
N TRP A 28 16.63 13.31 3.74
CA TRP A 28 17.58 12.27 3.34
C TRP A 28 17.51 11.03 4.24
N PHE A 29 17.33 11.21 5.55
CA PHE A 29 17.09 10.08 6.46
C PHE A 29 15.83 9.29 6.08
N CYS A 30 14.78 9.96 5.60
CA CYS A 30 13.55 9.28 5.16
C CYS A 30 13.73 8.49 3.86
N THR A 31 14.85 8.68 3.14
CA THR A 31 15.16 7.97 1.89
C THR A 31 16.13 6.81 2.06
N LEU A 32 16.55 6.49 3.28
CA LEU A 32 17.51 5.40 3.53
C LEU A 32 16.92 4.04 3.11
N ASP A 33 17.70 3.27 2.37
CA ASP A 33 17.36 1.91 1.90
C ASP A 33 17.76 0.82 2.91
N THR A 34 17.91 1.19 4.18
CA THR A 34 18.33 0.30 5.27
C THR A 34 17.42 0.46 6.47
N GLU A 35 17.33 -0.58 7.28
CA GLU A 35 16.63 -0.48 8.55
C GLU A 35 17.35 0.53 9.45
N PHE A 36 16.57 1.29 10.20
CA PHE A 36 17.11 2.21 11.18
C PHE A 36 17.69 1.39 12.34
N ASP A 37 19.01 1.18 12.34
CA ASP A 37 19.72 0.73 13.53
C ASP A 37 19.72 1.83 14.63
N GLU A 38 20.16 1.48 15.83
CA GLU A 38 20.18 2.41 16.96
C GLU A 38 20.89 3.75 16.66
N PRO A 39 22.08 3.77 16.05
CA PRO A 39 22.71 5.01 15.61
C PRO A 39 21.83 5.85 14.66
N HIS A 40 21.18 5.25 13.65
CA HIS A 40 20.29 5.99 12.75
C HIS A 40 19.08 6.55 13.49
N ARG A 41 18.47 5.77 14.39
CA ARG A 41 17.33 6.21 15.22
C ARG A 41 17.70 7.42 16.08
N LYS A 42 18.84 7.36 16.76
CA LYS A 42 19.32 8.48 17.60
C LYS A 42 19.55 9.74 16.77
N ALA A 43 20.23 9.63 15.63
CA ALA A 43 20.47 10.77 14.76
C ALA A 43 19.17 11.37 14.20
N PHE A 44 18.21 10.54 13.82
CA PHE A 44 16.88 10.98 13.38
C PHE A 44 16.17 11.79 14.48
N VAL A 45 16.12 11.24 15.70
CA VAL A 45 15.51 11.91 16.86
C VAL A 45 16.22 13.23 17.14
N ALA A 46 17.55 13.27 17.15
CA ALA A 46 18.29 14.50 17.38
C ALA A 46 18.04 15.57 16.31
N LEU A 47 17.86 15.18 15.04
CA LEU A 47 17.50 16.12 13.96
C LEU A 47 16.11 16.73 14.19
N VAL A 48 15.14 15.91 14.61
CA VAL A 48 13.79 16.38 14.97
C VAL A 48 13.84 17.30 16.19
N ASP A 49 14.56 16.91 17.25
CA ASP A 49 14.64 17.69 18.50
C ASP A 49 15.33 19.06 18.31
N HIS A 50 16.39 19.11 17.50
CA HIS A 50 17.15 20.35 17.27
C HIS A 50 16.60 21.18 16.10
N GLY A 51 15.66 20.65 15.33
CA GLY A 51 15.09 21.29 14.14
C GLY A 51 13.67 20.81 13.85
N PRO A 52 12.70 21.00 14.76
CA PRO A 52 11.34 20.48 14.60
C PRO A 52 10.65 21.01 13.34
N ASP A 53 10.96 22.24 12.92
CA ASP A 53 10.43 22.82 11.67
C ASP A 53 10.77 21.98 10.42
N ALA A 54 11.85 21.19 10.45
CA ALA A 54 12.24 20.33 9.33
C ALA A 54 11.15 19.29 8.98
N VAL A 55 10.31 18.92 9.94
CA VAL A 55 9.18 17.99 9.75
C VAL A 55 8.17 18.54 8.74
N HIS A 56 8.05 19.87 8.64
CA HIS A 56 7.07 20.55 7.80
C HIS A 56 7.66 21.18 6.53
N MET A 57 9.00 21.24 6.41
CA MET A 57 9.66 21.77 5.22
C MET A 57 9.40 20.87 4.02
N ALA A 58 9.11 21.47 2.88
CA ALA A 58 8.91 20.76 1.62
C ALA A 58 10.14 20.89 0.72
N ASP A 59 10.51 19.80 0.04
CA ASP A 59 11.50 19.82 -1.03
C ASP A 59 10.98 20.55 -2.30
N LEU A 60 11.79 20.66 -3.36
CA LEU A 60 11.39 21.34 -4.61
C LEU A 60 10.22 20.66 -5.34
N LYS A 61 9.90 19.40 -5.02
CA LYS A 61 8.71 18.70 -5.53
C LYS A 61 7.49 18.91 -4.61
N GLY A 62 7.61 19.70 -3.56
CA GLY A 62 6.60 19.89 -2.54
C GLY A 62 6.61 18.81 -1.45
N ARG A 63 7.50 17.79 -1.55
CA ARG A 63 7.45 16.63 -0.66
C ARG A 63 8.11 16.97 0.67
N LYS A 64 7.32 16.94 1.74
CA LYS A 64 7.79 16.90 3.14
C LYS A 64 8.46 15.56 3.47
N PRO A 65 9.24 15.45 4.57
CA PRO A 65 9.90 14.20 4.96
C PRO A 65 8.95 13.00 5.06
N ILE A 66 7.71 13.21 5.53
CA ILE A 66 6.71 12.14 5.66
C ILE A 66 6.33 11.51 4.33
N HIS A 67 6.26 12.29 3.25
CA HIS A 67 5.97 11.77 1.90
C HIS A 67 7.10 10.86 1.41
N LEU A 68 8.36 11.22 1.67
CA LEU A 68 9.51 10.39 1.31
C LEU A 68 9.57 9.11 2.16
N ALA A 69 9.24 9.22 3.46
CA ALA A 69 9.17 8.06 4.34
C ALA A 69 8.06 7.09 3.90
N LEU A 70 6.90 7.60 3.49
CA LEU A 70 5.81 6.81 2.92
C LEU A 70 6.23 6.17 1.59
N GLU A 71 6.80 6.92 0.64
CA GLU A 71 7.33 6.38 -0.62
C GLU A 71 8.27 5.18 -0.37
N LYS A 72 9.14 5.26 0.64
CA LYS A 72 10.02 4.14 1.03
C LYS A 72 9.30 3.00 1.74
N TYR A 73 8.20 3.26 2.43
CA TYR A 73 7.38 2.22 3.07
C TYR A 73 6.70 1.31 2.03
N GLU A 74 6.48 1.83 0.82
CA GLU A 74 5.98 1.07 -0.32
C GLU A 74 6.99 0.04 -0.87
N ASP A 75 8.28 0.14 -0.53
CA ASP A 75 9.20 -0.97 -0.73
C ASP A 75 8.87 -2.06 0.31
N ARG A 76 8.85 -3.34 -0.09
CA ARG A 76 8.26 -4.46 0.68
C ARG A 76 8.93 -4.74 2.03
N SER A 77 9.88 -3.93 2.44
CA SER A 77 10.66 -4.01 3.67
C SER A 77 10.09 -3.19 4.83
N GLN A 78 9.14 -2.26 4.59
CA GLN A 78 8.57 -1.37 5.62
C GLN A 78 9.66 -0.65 6.46
N MET A 79 10.86 -0.45 5.90
CA MET A 79 12.05 0.00 6.63
C MET A 79 11.89 1.39 7.26
N SER A 80 11.05 2.23 6.67
CA SER A 80 10.76 3.58 7.14
C SER A 80 9.68 3.66 8.22
N THR A 81 9.17 2.52 8.75
CA THR A 81 8.14 2.51 9.82
C THR A 81 8.54 3.37 11.01
N PHE A 82 9.82 3.28 11.43
CA PHE A 82 10.35 4.10 12.51
C PHE A 82 10.23 5.60 12.20
N ALA A 83 10.64 6.01 11.00
CA ALA A 83 10.59 7.40 10.56
C ALA A 83 9.16 7.90 10.49
N ILE A 84 8.23 7.14 9.90
CA ILE A 84 6.80 7.48 9.83
C ILE A 84 6.25 7.74 11.24
N ARG A 85 6.44 6.80 12.17
CA ARG A 85 5.92 6.94 13.54
C ARG A 85 6.52 8.14 14.27
N HIS A 86 7.81 8.40 14.11
CA HIS A 86 8.46 9.55 14.76
C HIS A 86 8.05 10.89 14.14
N LEU A 87 7.87 10.96 12.82
CA LEU A 87 7.36 12.15 12.16
C LEU A 87 5.92 12.44 12.59
N MET A 88 5.06 11.43 12.64
CA MET A 88 3.68 11.57 13.15
C MET A 88 3.69 12.06 14.60
N ALA A 89 4.53 11.49 15.47
CA ALA A 89 4.67 11.93 16.85
C ALA A 89 5.21 13.38 16.97
N ALA A 90 6.01 13.82 16.00
CA ALA A 90 6.51 15.19 15.88
C ALA A 90 5.52 16.15 15.20
N GLY A 91 4.32 15.69 14.85
CA GLY A 91 3.25 16.53 14.29
C GLY A 91 3.15 16.56 12.76
N ALA A 92 3.82 15.65 12.04
CA ALA A 92 3.65 15.54 10.59
C ALA A 92 2.19 15.22 10.23
N GLU A 93 1.63 15.97 9.27
CA GLU A 93 0.27 15.76 8.79
C GLU A 93 0.22 14.60 7.78
N MET A 94 -0.63 13.60 8.06
CA MET A 94 -0.85 12.44 7.19
C MET A 94 -2.00 12.66 6.19
N SER A 95 -2.76 13.75 6.36
CA SER A 95 -3.88 14.14 5.51
C SER A 95 -3.47 14.84 4.23
N GLU A 96 -2.25 15.39 4.17
CA GLU A 96 -1.71 15.94 2.94
C GLU A 96 -1.32 14.78 1.99
N PRO A 97 -1.85 14.74 0.75
CA PRO A 97 -1.44 13.74 -0.23
C PRO A 97 -0.05 14.06 -0.78
N ASP A 98 0.65 13.04 -1.26
CA ASP A 98 1.91 13.23 -1.97
C ASP A 98 1.71 14.18 -3.17
N PRO A 99 2.46 15.29 -3.26
CA PRO A 99 2.23 16.34 -4.26
C PRO A 99 2.56 15.93 -5.70
N VAL A 100 3.19 14.77 -5.91
CA VAL A 100 3.56 14.27 -7.24
C VAL A 100 2.55 13.24 -7.74
N THR A 101 2.16 12.31 -6.87
CA THR A 101 1.29 11.16 -7.22
C THR A 101 -0.16 11.35 -6.77
N SER A 102 -0.42 12.33 -5.91
CA SER A 102 -1.64 12.51 -5.13
C SER A 102 -2.02 11.28 -4.29
N ASN A 103 -1.08 10.37 -4.02
CA ASN A 103 -1.31 9.28 -3.10
C ASN A 103 -1.50 9.84 -1.69
N SER A 104 -2.64 9.56 -1.07
CA SER A 104 -2.78 9.73 0.38
C SER A 104 -1.92 8.70 1.11
N ALA A 105 -1.61 8.94 2.39
CA ALA A 105 -0.88 7.96 3.20
C ALA A 105 -1.54 6.57 3.19
N LEU A 106 -2.88 6.49 3.12
CA LEU A 106 -3.59 5.23 3.03
C LEU A 106 -3.30 4.46 1.74
N HIS A 107 -3.10 5.13 0.59
CA HIS A 107 -2.71 4.45 -0.65
C HIS A 107 -1.38 3.71 -0.50
N THR A 108 -0.45 4.31 0.26
CA THR A 108 0.89 3.76 0.44
C THR A 108 0.93 2.65 1.49
N ILE A 109 0.11 2.75 2.55
CA ILE A 109 0.07 1.75 3.63
C ILE A 109 -0.77 0.53 3.22
N ALA A 110 -1.87 0.73 2.50
CA ALA A 110 -2.81 -0.31 2.08
C ALA A 110 -2.14 -1.57 1.49
N PRO A 111 -1.21 -1.48 0.52
CA PRO A 111 -0.50 -2.63 -0.05
C PRO A 111 0.33 -3.46 0.93
N ARG A 112 0.49 -3.03 2.20
CA ARG A 112 1.20 -3.75 3.27
C ARG A 112 0.28 -4.52 4.21
N LEU A 113 -1.03 -4.47 4.00
CA LEU A 113 -2.01 -5.22 4.80
C LEU A 113 -2.07 -6.71 4.45
N VAL A 114 -1.15 -7.21 3.59
CA VAL A 114 -1.05 -8.60 3.14
C VAL A 114 0.41 -9.08 3.16
N GLY A 115 0.59 -10.40 3.24
CA GLY A 115 1.89 -11.05 3.41
C GLY A 115 2.15 -11.44 4.86
N GLU A 116 3.43 -11.46 5.26
CA GLU A 116 3.82 -11.98 6.58
C GLU A 116 3.03 -11.28 7.70
N LYS A 117 2.48 -12.10 8.61
CA LYS A 117 1.47 -11.71 9.59
C LYS A 117 1.89 -10.60 10.54
N THR A 118 3.15 -10.60 10.99
CA THR A 118 3.68 -9.56 11.88
C THR A 118 3.74 -8.22 11.14
N ALA A 119 4.36 -8.23 9.96
CA ALA A 119 4.46 -7.09 9.05
C ALA A 119 3.08 -6.54 8.65
N ALA A 120 2.13 -7.41 8.32
CA ALA A 120 0.76 -7.02 7.99
C ALA A 120 -0.01 -6.48 9.21
N GLY A 121 0.24 -7.03 10.40
CA GLY A 121 -0.33 -6.55 11.67
C GLY A 121 0.17 -5.14 12.07
N ASP A 122 1.46 -4.87 11.86
CA ASP A 122 2.04 -3.56 12.08
C ASP A 122 1.49 -2.52 11.09
N ALA A 123 1.38 -2.90 9.82
CA ALA A 123 0.74 -2.10 8.78
C ALA A 123 -0.74 -1.83 9.11
N ALA A 124 -1.48 -2.84 9.56
CA ALA A 124 -2.87 -2.72 9.98
C ALA A 124 -3.06 -1.75 11.15
N THR A 125 -2.11 -1.72 12.09
CA THR A 125 -2.13 -0.76 13.20
C THR A 125 -1.92 0.66 12.68
N LEU A 126 -0.87 0.87 11.88
CA LEU A 126 -0.58 2.18 11.27
C LEU A 126 -1.72 2.67 10.36
N PHE A 127 -2.32 1.77 9.58
CA PHE A 127 -3.43 2.07 8.70
C PHE A 127 -4.63 2.62 9.47
N ARG A 128 -5.01 1.98 10.59
CA ARG A 128 -6.08 2.46 11.46
C ARG A 128 -5.76 3.81 12.09
N ASP A 129 -4.52 4.00 12.56
CA ASP A 129 -4.08 5.27 13.14
C ASP A 129 -4.27 6.43 12.13
N VAL A 130 -3.95 6.19 10.86
CA VAL A 130 -4.04 7.17 9.77
C VAL A 130 -5.47 7.35 9.26
N ALA A 131 -6.27 6.28 9.21
CA ALA A 131 -7.65 6.30 8.71
C ALA A 131 -8.61 7.16 9.56
N ILE A 132 -8.20 7.57 10.75
CA ILE A 132 -8.94 8.53 11.58
C ILE A 132 -8.95 9.93 10.95
N ALA A 133 -7.87 10.30 10.24
CA ALA A 133 -7.67 11.65 9.70
C ALA A 133 -7.71 11.71 8.16
N VAL A 134 -7.68 10.57 7.48
CA VAL A 134 -7.62 10.48 6.02
C VAL A 134 -8.85 9.74 5.51
N ASP A 135 -9.57 10.33 4.55
CA ASP A 135 -10.71 9.68 3.92
C ASP A 135 -10.27 8.40 3.19
N ILE A 136 -10.87 7.28 3.59
CA ILE A 136 -10.65 5.93 3.05
C ILE A 136 -10.95 5.82 1.55
N ASN A 137 -11.73 6.76 1.01
CA ASN A 137 -12.15 6.81 -0.39
C ASN A 137 -11.46 7.92 -1.21
N THR A 138 -10.43 8.57 -0.66
CA THR A 138 -9.63 9.58 -1.38
C THR A 138 -9.13 9.01 -2.71
N ARG A 139 -9.09 9.84 -3.77
CA ARG A 139 -8.59 9.42 -5.09
C ARG A 139 -7.22 10.03 -5.40
N ASN A 140 -6.27 9.20 -5.83
CA ASN A 140 -4.97 9.67 -6.30
C ASN A 140 -5.03 10.24 -7.74
N ALA A 141 -3.88 10.59 -8.32
CA ALA A 141 -3.80 11.17 -9.67
C ALA A 141 -4.24 10.20 -10.77
N SER A 142 -4.15 8.89 -10.51
CA SER A 142 -4.68 7.82 -11.37
C SER A 142 -6.16 7.53 -11.14
N GLY A 143 -6.82 8.28 -10.26
CA GLY A 143 -8.22 8.08 -9.87
C GLY A 143 -8.46 6.85 -8.99
N GLU A 144 -7.41 6.18 -8.54
CA GLU A 144 -7.45 5.00 -7.67
C GLU A 144 -7.79 5.41 -6.24
N THR A 145 -8.48 4.55 -5.50
CA THR A 145 -8.69 4.69 -4.05
C THR A 145 -7.68 3.83 -3.28
N PRO A 146 -7.50 4.01 -1.95
CA PRO A 146 -6.63 3.15 -1.15
C PRO A 146 -6.96 1.66 -1.26
N VAL A 147 -8.25 1.29 -1.32
CA VAL A 147 -8.66 -0.10 -1.54
C VAL A 147 -8.32 -0.59 -2.95
N PHE A 148 -8.26 0.30 -3.94
CA PHE A 148 -7.82 -0.05 -5.28
C PHE A 148 -6.33 -0.40 -5.29
N SER A 149 -5.48 0.43 -4.66
CA SER A 149 -4.05 0.14 -4.51
C SER A 149 -3.81 -1.13 -3.69
N PHE A 150 -4.61 -1.36 -2.63
CA PHE A 150 -4.64 -2.63 -1.88
C PHE A 150 -4.96 -3.81 -2.80
N MET A 151 -6.08 -3.76 -3.52
CA MET A 151 -6.52 -4.88 -4.35
C MET A 151 -5.65 -5.08 -5.60
N ALA A 152 -4.87 -4.11 -6.03
CA ALA A 152 -3.88 -4.27 -7.08
C ALA A 152 -2.53 -4.85 -6.57
N ALA A 153 -2.31 -4.89 -5.26
CA ALA A 153 -1.03 -5.24 -4.68
C ALA A 153 -0.70 -6.73 -4.87
N GLY A 154 0.49 -7.00 -5.40
CA GLY A 154 1.13 -8.29 -5.22
C GLY A 154 1.88 -8.34 -3.90
N TRP A 155 1.92 -9.48 -3.24
CA TRP A 155 2.62 -9.66 -1.97
C TRP A 155 3.72 -10.74 -2.08
N LYS A 156 4.46 -10.95 -1.00
CA LYS A 156 5.47 -12.01 -0.87
C LYS A 156 5.21 -12.71 0.45
N GLY A 157 4.69 -13.92 0.37
CA GLY A 157 4.50 -14.78 1.53
C GLY A 157 5.78 -15.48 1.96
N THR A 158 5.62 -16.27 3.01
CA THR A 158 6.65 -17.20 3.45
C THR A 158 6.70 -18.39 2.47
N ARG A 159 7.91 -18.85 2.11
CA ARG A 159 8.08 -19.86 1.05
C ARG A 159 7.73 -21.29 1.46
N ASP A 160 7.50 -21.51 2.76
CA ASP A 160 7.18 -22.82 3.31
C ASP A 160 5.65 -22.94 3.39
N ALA A 161 5.08 -23.91 2.66
CA ALA A 161 3.64 -24.03 2.48
C ALA A 161 2.86 -24.24 3.79
N ASP A 162 3.40 -25.06 4.70
CA ASP A 162 2.74 -25.34 5.99
C ASP A 162 2.87 -24.14 6.94
N TYR A 163 3.96 -23.37 6.80
CA TYR A 163 4.18 -22.14 7.56
C TYR A 163 3.31 -20.99 7.04
N ALA A 164 3.20 -20.84 5.71
CA ALA A 164 2.49 -19.75 5.04
C ALA A 164 1.02 -19.68 5.42
N ILE A 165 0.32 -20.82 5.43
CA ILE A 165 -1.11 -20.87 5.75
C ILE A 165 -1.41 -20.29 7.15
N ALA A 166 -0.49 -20.44 8.11
CA ALA A 166 -0.68 -19.95 9.48
C ALA A 166 -0.09 -18.54 9.73
N HIS A 167 0.79 -18.06 8.84
CA HIS A 167 1.62 -16.88 9.07
C HIS A 167 1.55 -15.83 7.96
N ASP A 168 0.73 -16.01 6.94
CA ASP A 168 0.46 -14.99 5.92
C ASP A 168 -0.98 -14.47 6.01
N VAL A 169 -1.15 -13.21 5.64
CA VAL A 169 -2.43 -12.51 5.57
C VAL A 169 -2.80 -12.28 4.11
N PHE A 170 -4.00 -12.70 3.74
CA PHE A 170 -4.55 -12.60 2.38
C PHE A 170 -5.47 -11.37 2.25
N HIS A 171 -5.79 -10.99 1.01
CA HIS A 171 -6.56 -9.77 0.76
C HIS A 171 -7.99 -9.87 1.30
N ASP A 172 -8.63 -11.04 1.17
CA ASP A 172 -9.98 -11.30 1.69
C ASP A 172 -10.07 -11.02 3.21
N THR A 173 -9.04 -11.40 3.95
CA THR A 173 -8.94 -11.23 5.40
C THR A 173 -8.83 -9.75 5.77
N SER A 174 -7.96 -9.01 5.08
CA SER A 174 -7.76 -7.58 5.36
C SER A 174 -8.84 -6.69 4.76
N LEU A 175 -9.61 -7.15 3.76
CA LEU A 175 -10.73 -6.42 3.17
C LEU A 175 -11.83 -6.12 4.21
N ALA A 176 -12.02 -6.99 5.20
CA ALA A 176 -12.95 -6.75 6.31
C ALA A 176 -12.69 -5.41 7.01
N MET A 177 -11.42 -5.03 7.19
CA MET A 177 -11.05 -3.74 7.79
C MET A 177 -11.52 -2.55 6.94
N PHE A 178 -11.40 -2.63 5.61
CA PHE A 178 -11.88 -1.57 4.73
C PHE A 178 -13.41 -1.44 4.80
N ILE A 179 -14.12 -2.57 4.87
CA ILE A 179 -15.59 -2.59 5.01
C ILE A 179 -16.02 -1.94 6.32
N GLU A 180 -15.37 -2.28 7.44
CA GLU A 180 -15.61 -1.65 8.75
C GLU A 180 -15.41 -0.13 8.73
N LEU A 181 -14.47 0.35 7.91
CA LEU A 181 -14.15 1.77 7.74
C LEU A 181 -15.05 2.48 6.70
N GLY A 182 -16.01 1.80 6.08
CA GLY A 182 -16.97 2.41 5.15
C GLY A 182 -16.41 2.65 3.74
N VAL A 183 -15.57 1.74 3.25
CA VAL A 183 -15.01 1.82 1.90
C VAL A 183 -16.09 1.73 0.80
N ASP A 184 -15.90 2.49 -0.28
CA ASP A 184 -16.65 2.35 -1.53
C ASP A 184 -15.96 1.35 -2.45
N LEU A 185 -16.55 0.15 -2.58
CA LEU A 185 -16.07 -0.91 -3.46
C LEU A 185 -16.47 -0.71 -4.94
N THR A 186 -17.33 0.27 -5.23
CA THR A 186 -17.84 0.54 -6.58
C THR A 186 -17.00 1.57 -7.34
N ALA A 187 -16.04 2.20 -6.65
CA ALA A 187 -15.13 3.16 -7.24
C ALA A 187 -14.32 2.55 -8.40
N VAL A 188 -14.24 3.28 -9.50
CA VAL A 188 -13.38 2.97 -10.65
C VAL A 188 -12.20 3.92 -10.75
N ASP A 189 -11.06 3.47 -11.27
CA ASP A 189 -9.90 4.32 -11.55
C ASP A 189 -10.12 5.26 -12.76
N ALA A 190 -9.12 6.04 -13.14
CA ALA A 190 -9.20 6.96 -14.29
C ALA A 190 -9.39 6.25 -15.64
N LYS A 191 -9.13 4.94 -15.72
CA LYS A 191 -9.38 4.10 -16.91
C LYS A 191 -10.74 3.41 -16.86
N GLY A 192 -11.56 3.67 -15.84
CA GLY A 192 -12.85 3.00 -15.64
C GLY A 192 -12.74 1.57 -15.10
N ARG A 193 -11.55 1.13 -14.68
CA ARG A 193 -11.35 -0.21 -14.12
C ARG A 193 -11.98 -0.31 -12.73
N THR A 194 -12.69 -1.39 -12.47
CA THR A 194 -13.21 -1.76 -11.13
C THR A 194 -12.14 -2.48 -10.29
N LEU A 195 -12.43 -2.73 -9.02
CA LEU A 195 -11.57 -3.57 -8.17
C LEU A 195 -11.32 -4.97 -8.73
N LEU A 196 -12.29 -5.55 -9.44
CA LEU A 196 -12.12 -6.86 -10.09
C LEU A 196 -11.09 -6.83 -11.21
N HIS A 197 -11.00 -5.73 -11.96
CA HIS A 197 -9.92 -5.55 -12.95
C HIS A 197 -8.56 -5.47 -12.26
N ALA A 198 -8.47 -4.74 -11.13
CA ALA A 198 -7.23 -4.63 -10.36
C ALA A 198 -6.74 -6.00 -9.85
N VAL A 199 -7.65 -6.83 -9.34
CA VAL A 199 -7.33 -8.21 -8.91
C VAL A 199 -6.86 -9.06 -10.09
N ALA A 200 -7.56 -9.03 -11.23
CA ALA A 200 -7.21 -9.80 -12.42
C ALA A 200 -5.86 -9.38 -13.03
N ASP A 201 -5.48 -8.11 -12.89
CA ASP A 201 -4.23 -7.56 -13.44
C ASP A 201 -3.01 -7.75 -12.51
N ARG A 202 -3.18 -8.33 -11.31
CA ARG A 202 -2.07 -8.62 -10.39
C ARG A 202 -1.00 -9.44 -11.09
N ASN A 203 0.27 -9.04 -10.94
CA ASN A 203 1.41 -9.75 -11.53
C ASN A 203 1.79 -11.02 -10.75
N VAL A 204 0.96 -12.05 -10.88
CA VAL A 204 1.23 -13.40 -10.39
C VAL A 204 1.52 -14.29 -11.61
N ARG A 205 2.64 -15.02 -11.58
CA ARG A 205 2.97 -16.03 -12.61
C ARG A 205 2.72 -17.42 -12.04
N ASP A 206 1.98 -18.23 -12.77
CA ASP A 206 1.77 -19.65 -12.47
C ASP A 206 3.06 -20.44 -12.77
N THR A 207 3.97 -20.44 -11.80
CA THR A 207 5.24 -21.18 -11.86
C THR A 207 5.25 -22.40 -10.94
N GLY A 208 4.08 -22.83 -10.43
CA GLY A 208 3.94 -23.92 -9.44
C GLY A 208 4.40 -23.60 -8.01
N VAL A 209 5.22 -22.56 -7.82
CA VAL A 209 5.73 -22.11 -6.51
C VAL A 209 4.98 -20.93 -5.90
N ASN A 210 4.06 -20.30 -6.65
CA ASN A 210 3.23 -19.16 -6.21
C ASN A 210 1.75 -19.57 -6.06
N TRP A 211 1.50 -20.79 -5.61
CA TRP A 211 0.15 -21.35 -5.53
C TRP A 211 -0.73 -20.55 -4.56
N ASP A 212 -0.14 -20.04 -3.49
CA ASP A 212 -0.73 -19.16 -2.46
C ASP A 212 -1.21 -17.82 -3.04
N GLN A 213 -0.40 -17.20 -3.88
CA GLN A 213 -0.77 -15.95 -4.56
C GLN A 213 -1.87 -16.17 -5.60
N MET A 214 -1.86 -17.31 -6.28
CA MET A 214 -2.93 -17.66 -7.24
C MET A 214 -4.25 -17.93 -6.52
N GLU A 215 -4.22 -18.59 -5.37
CA GLU A 215 -5.38 -18.79 -4.51
C GLU A 215 -5.90 -17.47 -3.95
N ASP A 216 -5.01 -16.58 -3.50
CA ASP A 216 -5.38 -15.24 -3.04
C ASP A 216 -6.06 -14.41 -4.14
N VAL A 217 -5.59 -14.48 -5.39
CA VAL A 217 -6.24 -13.82 -6.54
C VAL A 217 -7.66 -14.34 -6.73
N GLU A 218 -7.88 -15.65 -6.73
CA GLU A 218 -9.21 -16.24 -6.88
C GLU A 218 -10.15 -15.86 -5.74
N ARG A 219 -9.71 -16.02 -4.48
CA ARG A 219 -10.50 -15.64 -3.30
C ARG A 219 -10.84 -14.15 -3.27
N SER A 220 -9.87 -13.30 -3.60
CA SER A 220 -10.06 -11.85 -3.74
C SER A 220 -11.12 -11.51 -4.79
N PHE A 221 -11.11 -12.23 -5.91
CA PHE A 221 -12.04 -12.02 -7.00
C PHE A 221 -13.46 -12.44 -6.59
N GLN A 222 -13.58 -13.63 -6.00
CA GLN A 222 -14.85 -14.18 -5.53
C GLN A 222 -15.49 -13.29 -4.46
N VAL A 223 -14.74 -12.87 -3.43
CA VAL A 223 -15.30 -12.06 -2.34
C VAL A 223 -15.79 -10.69 -2.84
N LEU A 224 -15.11 -10.07 -3.81
CA LEU A 224 -15.58 -8.81 -4.41
C LEU A 224 -16.88 -9.00 -5.20
N MET A 225 -17.04 -10.12 -5.92
CA MET A 225 -18.31 -10.45 -6.58
C MET A 225 -19.45 -10.66 -5.57
N GLU A 226 -19.18 -11.37 -4.47
CA GLU A 226 -20.14 -11.57 -3.38
C GLU A 226 -20.53 -10.25 -2.70
N LEU A 227 -19.59 -9.31 -2.61
CA LEU A 227 -19.81 -7.95 -2.12
C LEU A 227 -20.45 -7.01 -3.17
N GLY A 228 -20.81 -7.52 -4.35
CA GLY A 228 -21.58 -6.81 -5.36
C GLY A 228 -20.77 -5.96 -6.35
N VAL A 229 -19.45 -6.15 -6.43
CA VAL A 229 -18.65 -5.54 -7.50
C VAL A 229 -18.99 -6.25 -8.82
N ASP A 230 -19.43 -5.48 -9.81
CA ASP A 230 -19.90 -6.01 -11.09
C ASP A 230 -18.73 -6.53 -11.95
N PRO A 231 -18.67 -7.84 -12.26
CA PRO A 231 -17.62 -8.40 -13.10
C PRO A 231 -17.83 -8.11 -14.61
N HIS A 232 -19.03 -7.68 -15.02
CA HIS A 232 -19.37 -7.38 -16.41
C HIS A 232 -19.20 -5.89 -16.76
N LYS A 233 -18.84 -5.07 -15.78
CA LYS A 233 -18.50 -3.67 -16.00
C LYS A 233 -17.29 -3.59 -16.94
N GLU A 234 -17.44 -2.86 -18.04
CA GLU A 234 -16.34 -2.59 -18.97
C GLU A 234 -15.52 -1.36 -18.54
N ASP A 235 -14.21 -1.44 -18.70
CA ASP A 235 -13.31 -0.28 -18.63
C ASP A 235 -13.34 0.56 -19.93
N GLN A 236 -12.51 1.59 -20.02
CA GLN A 236 -12.43 2.46 -21.21
C GLN A 236 -11.92 1.73 -22.47
N ASP A 237 -11.25 0.59 -22.33
CA ASP A 237 -10.79 -0.24 -23.44
C ASP A 237 -11.83 -1.31 -23.83
N LEU A 238 -13.06 -1.23 -23.29
CA LEU A 238 -14.15 -2.20 -23.48
C LEU A 238 -13.78 -3.61 -22.98
N LYS A 239 -12.93 -3.69 -21.95
CA LYS A 239 -12.59 -4.97 -21.31
C LYS A 239 -13.35 -5.12 -20.02
N THR A 240 -13.86 -6.31 -19.78
CA THR A 240 -14.35 -6.74 -18.48
C THR A 240 -13.20 -7.32 -17.63
N ALA A 241 -13.46 -7.51 -16.34
CA ALA A 241 -12.50 -8.18 -15.46
C ALA A 241 -12.22 -9.64 -15.91
N ALA A 242 -13.21 -10.30 -16.53
CA ALA A 242 -13.05 -11.63 -17.11
C ALA A 242 -12.09 -11.61 -18.31
N ASP A 243 -12.17 -10.60 -19.19
CA ASP A 243 -11.26 -10.47 -20.33
C ASP A 243 -9.80 -10.31 -19.88
N VAL A 244 -9.58 -9.50 -18.83
CA VAL A 244 -8.26 -9.35 -18.20
C VAL A 244 -7.77 -10.69 -17.63
N ALA A 245 -8.63 -11.43 -16.92
CA ALA A 245 -8.29 -12.74 -16.35
C ALA A 245 -7.92 -13.77 -17.43
N VAL A 246 -8.65 -13.81 -18.56
CA VAL A 246 -8.34 -14.67 -19.71
C VAL A 246 -6.98 -14.29 -20.32
N ALA A 247 -6.72 -13.00 -20.55
CA ALA A 247 -5.45 -12.53 -21.09
C ALA A 247 -4.25 -12.86 -20.18
N ARG A 248 -4.47 -12.89 -18.87
CA ARG A 248 -3.49 -13.23 -17.84
C ARG A 248 -3.38 -14.74 -17.55
N GLN A 249 -4.21 -15.57 -18.19
CA GLN A 249 -4.29 -17.03 -18.01
C GLN A 249 -4.65 -17.45 -16.56
N LEU A 250 -5.48 -16.66 -15.88
CA LEU A 250 -5.97 -16.94 -14.54
C LEU A 250 -7.11 -17.96 -14.56
N ARG A 251 -6.81 -19.23 -14.88
CA ARG A 251 -7.81 -20.30 -15.09
C ARG A 251 -8.87 -20.37 -13.98
N ARG A 252 -8.44 -20.35 -12.71
CA ARG A 252 -9.32 -20.39 -11.54
C ARG A 252 -10.36 -19.25 -11.53
N VAL A 253 -9.94 -18.03 -11.90
CA VAL A 253 -10.85 -16.88 -12.01
C VAL A 253 -11.78 -17.03 -13.21
N VAL A 254 -11.29 -17.55 -14.34
CA VAL A 254 -12.12 -17.79 -15.53
C VAL A 254 -13.20 -18.84 -15.26
N ASP A 255 -12.87 -19.89 -14.50
CA ASP A 255 -13.79 -20.98 -14.17
C ASP A 255 -15.00 -20.49 -13.34
N LEU A 256 -14.84 -19.43 -12.53
CA LEU A 256 -15.94 -18.78 -11.79
C LEU A 256 -17.09 -18.29 -12.71
N PHE A 257 -16.78 -17.99 -13.97
CA PHE A 257 -17.77 -17.55 -14.96
C PHE A 257 -18.44 -18.72 -15.68
N GLY A 258 -17.76 -19.85 -15.83
CA GLY A 258 -18.27 -21.04 -16.53
C GLY A 258 -19.20 -21.93 -15.70
N GLU A 259 -19.15 -21.85 -14.37
CA GLU A 259 -20.02 -22.66 -13.49
C GLU A 259 -21.47 -22.15 -13.44
N LYS A 260 -21.71 -20.85 -13.65
CA LYS A 260 -23.07 -20.28 -13.67
C LYS A 260 -23.89 -20.68 -14.89
N ASP A 261 -23.24 -20.96 -16.03
CA ASP A 261 -23.92 -21.43 -17.24
C ASP A 261 -24.45 -22.87 -17.10
N LYS A 262 -23.89 -23.67 -16.18
CA LYS A 262 -24.33 -25.06 -15.95
C LYS A 262 -25.55 -25.17 -15.03
N ILE A 263 -25.74 -24.22 -14.11
CA ILE A 263 -26.89 -24.23 -13.18
C ILE A 263 -28.19 -23.77 -13.89
N GLY A 264 -28.08 -23.12 -15.06
CA GLY A 264 -29.23 -22.69 -15.87
C GLY A 264 -29.76 -23.74 -16.87
N GLU A 265 -29.09 -24.88 -17.05
CA GLU A 265 -29.52 -25.94 -17.97
C GLU A 265 -30.27 -27.09 -17.28
N ASP A 266 -30.11 -27.29 -15.97
CA ASP A 266 -30.74 -28.40 -15.23
C ASP A 266 -32.19 -28.13 -14.76
N ASP A 267 -32.70 -26.90 -14.92
CA ASP A 267 -34.11 -26.54 -14.58
C ASP A 267 -35.07 -26.60 -15.80
N LYS A 268 -34.67 -27.30 -16.86
CA LYS A 268 -35.50 -27.55 -18.05
C LYS A 268 -35.57 -29.03 -18.44
N GLU A 269 -36.01 -29.89 -17.54
CA GLU A 269 -36.62 -31.19 -17.91
C GLU A 269 -37.89 -31.49 -17.12
#